data_AF-A0A8B6EXV5-F1
#
_entry.id   AF-A0A8B6EXV5-F1
#
_cell.length_a   1.000
_cell.length_b   1.000
_cell.length_c   1.000
_cell.angle_alpha   90.00
_cell.angle_beta   90.00
_cell.angle_gamma   90.00
#
_symmetry.space_group_name_H-M   'P 1'
#
loop_
_entity.id
_entity.type
_entity.pdbx_description
1 polymer ?
#
loop_
_entity_poly.entity_id
_entity_poly.type
_entity_poly.pdbx_seq_one_letter_code
_entity_poly.pdbx_strand_id
1 'polypeptide(L)'
;MATIARTVRAVAPHVPKIKFPSRNKADFSFKPEAPVLSSVTQTSTSPTASRSSTQGPVIDFSELPLRYQRKLISQEEMEYIERGGPA
;
A
#
# COMPACT_ATOMS: atom_id res chain seq x y z
N MET A 1 -46.30 -39.89 -16.14
CA MET A 1 -45.07 -39.32 -15.53
C MET A 1 -44.12 -38.96 -16.66
N ALA A 2 -43.74 -37.68 -16.80
CA ALA A 2 -42.83 -37.24 -17.87
C ALA A 2 -41.44 -36.95 -17.28
N THR A 3 -40.41 -37.62 -17.81
CA THR A 3 -39.02 -37.46 -17.41
C THR A 3 -38.33 -36.42 -18.28
N ILE A 4 -37.89 -35.32 -17.66
CA ILE A 4 -37.10 -34.27 -18.34
C ILE A 4 -35.64 -34.69 -18.29
N ALA A 5 -35.06 -35.07 -19.44
CA ALA A 5 -33.64 -35.37 -19.55
C ALA A 5 -32.85 -34.07 -19.81
N ARG A 6 -31.84 -33.79 -18.97
CA ARG A 6 -30.95 -32.63 -19.10
C ARG A 6 -29.79 -33.00 -20.03
N THR A 7 -29.70 -32.35 -21.18
CA THR A 7 -28.59 -32.55 -22.12
C THR A 7 -27.37 -31.73 -21.67
N VAL A 8 -26.25 -32.39 -21.40
CA VAL A 8 -24.98 -31.74 -21.03
C VAL A 8 -24.12 -31.67 -22.29
N ARG A 9 -23.80 -30.45 -22.75
CA ARG A 9 -22.89 -30.22 -23.87
C ARG A 9 -21.48 -30.00 -23.35
N ALA A 10 -20.54 -30.84 -23.78
CA ALA A 10 -19.12 -30.63 -23.51
C ALA A 10 -18.63 -29.39 -24.28
N VAL A 11 -18.00 -28.45 -23.57
CA VAL A 11 -17.38 -27.25 -24.14
C VAL A 11 -15.86 -27.43 -24.14
N ALA A 12 -15.21 -27.14 -25.26
CA ALA A 12 -13.77 -27.24 -25.37
C ALA A 12 -13.08 -26.24 -24.42
N PRO A 13 -11.96 -26.62 -23.77
CA PRO A 13 -11.25 -25.74 -22.86
C PRO A 13 -10.66 -24.55 -23.61
N HIS A 14 -10.97 -23.33 -23.14
CA HIS A 14 -10.39 -22.10 -23.68
C HIS A 14 -8.98 -21.90 -23.14
N VAL A 15 -8.00 -21.73 -24.04
CA VAL A 15 -6.62 -21.38 -23.67
C VAL A 15 -6.46 -19.86 -23.79
N PRO A 16 -6.38 -19.10 -22.68
CA PRO A 16 -6.16 -17.67 -22.73
C PRO A 16 -4.75 -17.37 -23.25
N LYS A 17 -4.66 -16.72 -24.42
CA LYS A 17 -3.38 -16.30 -25.02
C LYS A 17 -3.12 -14.84 -24.67
N ILE A 18 -2.44 -14.60 -23.55
CA ILE A 18 -1.89 -13.27 -23.26
C ILE A 18 -0.51 -13.13 -23.94
N LYS A 19 -0.23 -11.97 -24.53
CA LYS A 19 1.09 -11.64 -25.11
C LYS A 19 1.82 -10.71 -24.14
N PHE A 20 3.07 -11.04 -23.81
CA PHE A 20 3.93 -10.15 -23.04
C PHE A 20 4.78 -9.27 -23.96
N PRO A 21 4.94 -7.97 -23.65
CA PRO A 21 5.83 -7.09 -24.40
C PRO A 21 7.29 -7.55 -24.33
N SER A 22 8.03 -7.41 -25.44
CA SER A 22 9.48 -7.69 -25.48
C SER A 22 10.22 -6.67 -24.61
N ARG A 23 11.01 -7.16 -23.64
CA ARG A 23 11.86 -6.32 -22.76
C ARG A 23 13.25 -6.07 -23.37
N ASN A 24 13.33 -5.86 -24.68
CA ASN A 24 14.59 -5.47 -25.31
C ASN A 24 14.97 -4.09 -24.77
N LYS A 25 16.12 -4.05 -24.09
CA LYS A 25 16.55 -2.94 -23.24
C LYS A 25 16.96 -1.71 -24.06
N ALA A 26 16.01 -0.81 -24.27
CA ALA A 26 16.17 0.61 -24.55
C ALA A 26 14.74 1.16 -24.46
N ASP A 27 14.27 1.71 -23.35
CA ASP A 27 14.43 3.14 -23.05
C ASP A 27 14.15 3.46 -21.58
N PHE A 28 14.33 2.50 -20.66
CA PHE A 28 14.23 2.79 -19.23
C PHE A 28 15.51 3.50 -18.75
N SER A 29 15.59 4.80 -19.03
CA SER A 29 16.62 5.70 -18.51
C SER A 29 16.39 5.89 -17.01
N PHE A 30 16.90 4.95 -16.21
CA PHE A 30 17.06 5.16 -14.77
C PHE A 30 18.36 5.92 -14.56
N LYS A 31 18.25 7.20 -14.20
CA LYS A 31 19.37 8.06 -13.78
C LYS A 31 19.62 7.78 -12.29
N PRO A 32 20.77 7.21 -11.88
CA PRO A 32 21.08 7.04 -10.46
C PRO A 32 21.86 8.28 -9.99
N GLU A 33 21.26 9.09 -9.12
CA GLU A 33 21.98 10.11 -8.36
C GLU A 33 22.38 9.51 -7.00
N ALA A 34 23.67 9.60 -6.67
CA ALA A 34 24.28 8.98 -5.50
C ALA A 34 23.84 9.65 -4.18
N PRO A 35 23.74 8.92 -3.05
CA PRO A 35 23.36 9.51 -1.78
C PRO A 35 24.59 10.07 -1.05
N VAL A 36 24.57 11.37 -0.78
CA VAL A 36 25.48 12.01 0.20
C VAL A 36 24.92 11.72 1.60
N LEU A 37 25.72 11.04 2.43
CA LEU A 37 25.38 10.77 3.84
C LEU A 37 25.29 12.07 4.63
N SER A 38 24.18 12.27 5.33
CA SER A 38 24.09 13.18 6.47
C SER A 38 23.31 12.49 7.57
N SER A 39 24.04 11.96 8.54
CA SER A 39 23.53 11.30 9.73
C SER A 39 22.97 12.34 10.70
N VAL A 40 21.65 12.33 10.90
CA VAL A 40 21.02 12.94 12.08
C VAL A 40 20.40 11.80 12.90
N THR A 41 20.86 11.73 14.15
CA THR A 41 20.58 10.76 15.22
C THR A 41 19.09 10.48 15.42
N GLN A 42 18.70 9.20 15.34
CA GLN A 42 17.38 8.70 15.72
C GLN A 42 17.49 7.83 16.98
N THR A 43 16.81 8.25 18.04
CA THR A 43 16.52 7.43 19.22
C THR A 43 15.01 7.19 19.29
N SER A 44 14.56 5.98 18.94
CA SER A 44 13.46 5.25 19.58
C SER A 44 13.06 4.07 18.69
N THR A 45 13.38 2.86 19.14
CA THR A 45 13.03 1.60 18.49
C THR A 45 11.59 1.22 18.81
N SER A 46 10.73 1.16 17.78
CA SER A 46 9.51 0.35 17.77
C SER A 46 9.50 -0.50 16.50
N PRO A 47 9.20 -1.80 16.56
CA PRO A 47 9.27 -2.67 15.39
C PRO A 47 8.11 -2.35 14.44
N THR A 48 8.39 -1.51 13.44
CA THR A 48 7.43 -1.26 12.36
C THR A 48 7.39 -2.51 11.51
N ALA A 49 6.24 -3.17 11.49
CA ALA A 49 5.94 -4.23 10.53
C ALA A 49 6.25 -3.71 9.12
N SER A 50 7.28 -4.27 8.49
CA SER A 50 7.80 -3.86 7.18
C SER A 50 6.78 -4.16 6.08
N ARG A 51 5.72 -3.36 5.99
CA ARG A 51 4.91 -3.26 4.78
C ARG A 51 5.70 -2.37 3.84
N SER A 52 6.31 -2.98 2.82
CA SER A 52 6.95 -2.28 1.72
C SER A 52 5.89 -1.55 0.88
N SER A 53 5.32 -0.45 1.40
CA SER A 53 4.65 0.51 0.56
C SER A 53 5.73 1.24 -0.23
N THR A 54 5.66 1.17 -1.54
CA THR A 54 6.45 2.03 -2.43
C THR A 54 6.12 3.46 -2.02
N GLN A 55 7.01 4.12 -1.27
CA GLN A 55 6.78 5.49 -0.86
C GLN A 55 6.82 6.33 -2.13
N GLY A 56 5.64 6.76 -2.59
CA GLY A 56 5.54 7.82 -3.58
C GLY A 56 6.10 9.12 -3.00
N PRO A 57 5.97 10.25 -3.73
CA PRO A 57 6.34 11.55 -3.20
C PRO A 57 5.76 11.72 -1.80
N VAL A 58 6.64 11.89 -0.81
CA VAL A 58 6.25 12.03 0.59
C VAL A 58 5.68 13.44 0.73
N ILE A 59 4.36 13.53 0.80
CA ILE A 59 3.67 14.77 1.13
C ILE A 59 3.70 14.97 2.65
N ASP A 60 3.96 16.19 3.09
CA ASP A 60 3.91 16.51 4.52
C ASP A 60 2.45 16.65 5.00
N PHE A 61 2.21 16.45 6.29
CA PHE A 61 0.87 16.56 6.87
C PHE A 61 0.26 17.95 6.68
N SER A 62 1.11 18.99 6.64
CA SER A 62 0.72 20.38 6.39
C SER A 62 0.18 20.61 4.97
N GLU A 63 0.57 19.76 4.02
CA GLU A 63 0.18 19.85 2.61
C GLU A 63 -1.16 19.12 2.33
N LEU A 64 -1.65 18.34 3.30
CA LEU A 64 -2.92 17.64 3.16
C LEU A 64 -4.09 18.63 3.16
N PRO A 65 -5.09 18.45 2.28
CA PRO A 65 -6.35 19.17 2.38
C PRO A 65 -6.96 19.05 3.78
N LEU A 66 -7.60 20.12 4.26
CA LEU A 66 -8.09 20.23 5.64
C LEU A 66 -8.98 19.05 6.07
N ARG A 67 -9.76 18.47 5.15
CA ARG A 67 -10.61 17.29 5.39
C ARG A 67 -9.86 16.00 5.75
N TYR A 68 -8.55 15.95 5.46
CA TYR A 68 -7.67 14.81 5.74
C TYR A 68 -6.64 15.10 6.83
N GLN A 69 -6.59 16.34 7.35
CA GLN A 69 -5.73 16.66 8.48
C GLN A 69 -6.29 16.01 9.75
N ARG A 70 -5.39 15.49 10.60
CA ARG A 70 -5.77 14.92 11.90
C ARG A 70 -6.10 16.05 12.87
N LYS A 71 -7.02 15.80 13.80
CA LYS A 71 -7.29 16.74 14.90
C LYS A 71 -6.11 16.76 15.87
N LEU A 72 -5.85 17.92 16.48
CA LEU A 72 -4.93 18.04 17.60
C LEU A 72 -5.46 17.21 18.78
N ILE A 73 -4.55 16.58 19.52
CA ILE A 73 -4.88 15.82 20.72
C ILE A 73 -5.26 16.79 21.84
N SER A 74 -6.38 16.56 22.52
CA SER A 74 -6.77 17.31 23.72
C SER A 74 -6.02 16.76 24.94
N GLN A 75 -5.90 17.56 25.99
CA GLN A 75 -5.26 17.11 27.23
C GLN A 75 -6.02 15.95 27.89
N GLU A 76 -7.35 16.00 27.88
CA GLU A 76 -8.20 14.91 28.37
C GLU A 76 -7.96 13.59 27.61
N GLU A 77 -7.80 13.66 26.28
CA GLU A 77 -7.50 12.49 25.45
C GLU A 77 -6.09 11.97 25.72
N MET A 78 -5.13 12.87 25.91
CA MET A 78 -3.76 12.51 26.28
C MET A 78 -3.73 11.70 27.58
N GLU A 79 -4.40 12.19 28.62
CA GLU A 79 -4.53 11.49 29.92
C GLU A 79 -5.29 10.15 29.78
N TYR A 80 -6.35 10.11 28.97
CA TYR A 80 -7.10 8.88 28.71
C TYR A 80 -6.25 7.80 28.02
N ILE A 81 -5.42 8.21 27.04
CA ILE A 81 -4.49 7.33 26.35
C ILE A 81 -3.37 6.87 27.29
N GLU A 82 -2.80 7.78 28.08
CA GLU A 82 -1.75 7.46 29.05
C GLU A 82 -2.23 6.49 30.14
N ARG A 83 -3.48 6.64 30.58
CA ARG A 83 -4.13 5.72 31.52
C ARG A 83 -4.47 4.36 30.89
N GLY A 84 -4.58 4.29 29.57
CA GLY A 84 -4.92 3.07 28.84
C GLY A 84 -6.43 2.79 28.71
N GLY A 85 -7.28 3.80 28.89
CA GLY A 85 -8.72 3.70 28.70
C GLY A 85 -9.58 3.92 29.96
N PRO A 86 -10.84 3.46 29.94
CA PRO A 86 -11.74 3.49 31.10
C PRO A 86 -11.40 2.33 32.04
N ALA A 87 -11.51 2.59 33.35
CA ALA A 87 -11.42 1.55 34.39
C ALA A 87 -12.70 0.71 34.46
#